data_AF-A0A1U8IZY5-F1
#
_entry.id   AF-A0A1U8IZY5-F1
#
_cell.length_a   1.000
_cell.length_b   1.000
_cell.length_c   1.000
_cell.angle_alpha   90.00
_cell.angle_beta   90.00
_cell.angle_gamma   90.00
#
_symmetry.space_group_name_H-M   'P 1'
#
loop_
_entity.id
_entity.type
_entity.pdbx_description
1 polymer ?
#
loop_
_entity_poly.entity_id
_entity_poly.type
_entity_poly.pdbx_seq_one_letter_code
_entity_poly.pdbx_strand_id
1 'polypeptide(L)'
;MAGTGPIGVIEDEENAYTGTRVRPFVATPRVEDEKKQSPTTLNKILCLEELFSLEVWRASLAELLGTAVLVFAMDTIVISSYETQTKMPHLIMSFLITVTITVLLLATFPISGGHINPVISLAASLTGVISLSRAAIYILAQCVGGVLGALALQSVVNTKIEQTFSLGGCTLTIVVPSANGPLVIGLKTRQALWLEIICTFVFLFASIWIAFDKRQAKHLGRVVVCSIIGVVVGLIVFISTTVTSTKGYAGVGMNPARCLGPALIRGGHLWNGH
;
A
#
# COMPACT_ATOMS: atom_id res chain seq x y z
N MET A 1 34.66 80.02 -10.93
CA MET A 1 33.62 78.97 -10.76
C MET A 1 34.13 77.76 -11.53
N ALA A 2 34.82 76.82 -10.87
CA ALA A 2 34.23 75.63 -10.22
C ALA A 2 33.49 74.73 -11.24
N GLY A 3 33.85 73.46 -11.48
CA GLY A 3 34.87 72.62 -10.87
C GLY A 3 34.87 71.18 -11.41
N THR A 4 35.85 70.42 -10.92
CA THR A 4 35.90 68.94 -10.66
C THR A 4 35.80 67.98 -11.85
N GLY A 5 36.71 67.03 -12.10
CA GLY A 5 37.95 66.56 -11.44
C GLY A 5 38.40 65.24 -12.12
N PRO A 6 39.71 64.89 -12.22
CA PRO A 6 40.15 63.73 -13.02
C PRO A 6 41.01 62.66 -12.29
N ILE A 7 41.02 61.45 -12.89
CA ILE A 7 42.14 60.47 -13.08
C ILE A 7 42.73 59.70 -11.88
N GLY A 8 43.01 58.40 -12.10
CA GLY A 8 44.24 57.77 -11.57
C GLY A 8 44.25 56.26 -11.40
N VAL A 9 44.70 55.53 -12.42
CA VAL A 9 45.28 54.16 -12.33
C VAL A 9 46.76 54.31 -12.00
N ILE A 10 47.30 53.63 -10.98
CA ILE A 10 48.75 53.36 -10.80
C ILE A 10 48.95 52.05 -10.02
N GLU A 11 49.72 51.12 -10.59
CA GLU A 11 50.42 50.01 -9.93
C GLU A 11 51.83 50.47 -9.47
N ASP A 12 52.39 49.69 -8.52
CA ASP A 12 53.84 49.43 -8.28
C ASP A 12 54.49 49.82 -6.93
N GLU A 13 55.12 48.76 -6.36
CA GLU A 13 56.37 48.63 -5.60
C GLU A 13 56.67 49.41 -4.28
N GLU A 14 56.90 48.67 -3.19
CA GLU A 14 58.25 48.35 -2.61
C GLU A 14 58.34 48.31 -1.05
N ASN A 15 59.08 47.29 -0.57
CA ASN A 15 59.93 47.20 0.64
C ASN A 15 59.35 47.19 2.09
N ALA A 16 59.58 46.06 2.80
CA ALA A 16 60.64 45.96 3.82
C ALA A 16 60.78 44.53 4.45
N TYR A 17 61.96 43.92 4.25
CA TYR A 17 62.81 43.11 5.18
C TYR A 17 62.29 42.95 6.63
N THR A 18 62.37 41.84 7.39
CA THR A 18 63.26 40.66 7.47
C THR A 18 62.73 39.77 8.62
N GLY A 19 62.82 38.42 8.57
CA GLY A 19 62.59 37.61 9.80
C GLY A 19 62.15 36.14 9.66
N THR A 20 63.03 35.29 9.12
CA THR A 20 63.35 33.92 9.57
C THR A 20 62.31 33.06 10.33
N ARG A 21 61.81 31.97 9.72
CA ARG A 21 61.94 30.54 10.14
C ARG A 21 60.83 29.65 9.55
N VAL A 22 61.25 28.61 8.82
CA VAL A 22 60.44 27.42 8.53
C VAL A 22 60.50 26.46 9.73
N ARG A 23 59.34 25.90 10.16
CA ARG A 23 59.09 24.53 10.72
C ARG A 23 57.75 24.47 11.48
N PRO A 24 57.12 23.28 11.67
CA PRO A 24 56.67 22.30 10.68
C PRO A 24 55.16 21.98 10.85
N PHE A 25 54.61 21.16 9.94
CA PHE A 25 53.25 20.61 9.99
C PHE A 25 52.94 19.99 11.36
N VAL A 26 51.88 20.45 12.02
CA VAL A 26 51.40 19.90 13.29
C VAL A 26 50.76 18.54 13.02
N ALA A 27 51.30 17.51 13.68
CA ALA A 27 50.78 16.15 13.66
C ALA A 27 49.38 16.10 14.29
N THR A 28 48.44 15.46 13.59
CA THR A 28 47.13 15.08 14.14
C THR A 28 47.31 14.00 15.21
N PRO A 29 46.56 14.04 16.34
CA PRO A 29 46.58 12.94 17.29
C PRO A 29 45.87 11.73 16.68
N ARG A 30 46.56 10.58 16.72
CA ARG A 30 46.00 9.25 16.46
C ARG A 30 44.91 8.98 17.50
N VAL A 31 43.66 8.88 17.06
CA VAL A 31 42.59 8.30 17.88
C VAL A 31 42.86 6.80 17.94
N GLU A 32 43.09 6.30 19.14
CA GLU A 32 43.19 4.86 19.41
C GLU A 32 41.85 4.20 19.08
N ASP A 33 41.89 3.21 18.18
CA ASP A 33 40.75 2.36 17.84
C ASP A 33 40.35 1.52 19.06
N GLU A 34 39.40 2.01 19.85
CA GLU A 34 38.62 1.14 20.73
C GLU A 34 37.76 0.22 19.86
N LYS A 35 38.19 -1.03 19.72
CA LYS A 35 37.41 -2.15 19.17
C LYS A 35 36.15 -2.37 20.00
N LYS A 36 35.09 -1.61 19.70
CA LYS A 36 33.72 -1.95 20.09
C LYS A 36 33.19 -2.98 19.10
N GLN A 37 33.22 -4.25 19.49
CA GLN A 37 32.62 -5.38 18.76
C GLN A 37 31.22 -4.99 18.26
N SER A 38 30.99 -5.14 16.96
CA SER A 38 29.81 -4.63 16.25
C SER A 38 28.66 -5.65 16.20
N PRO A 39 27.52 -5.43 16.85
CA PRO A 39 26.27 -6.14 16.52
C PRO A 39 25.41 -5.31 15.54
N THR A 40 26.02 -4.63 14.55
CA THR A 40 25.44 -3.40 13.94
C THR A 40 25.38 -3.36 12.41
N THR A 41 24.84 -4.40 11.77
CA THR A 41 24.45 -4.30 10.35
C THR A 41 23.02 -4.76 10.14
N LEU A 42 22.66 -5.93 10.65
CA LEU A 42 21.29 -6.47 10.57
C LEU A 42 20.27 -5.65 11.38
N ASN A 43 20.62 -5.20 12.59
CA ASN A 43 19.71 -4.39 13.42
C ASN A 43 19.42 -3.01 12.85
N LYS A 44 20.39 -2.44 12.09
CA LYS A 44 20.19 -1.18 11.36
C LYS A 44 19.38 -1.38 10.07
N ILE A 45 19.57 -2.50 9.38
CA ILE A 45 18.79 -2.87 8.18
C ILE A 45 17.34 -3.23 8.55
N LEU A 46 17.13 -3.93 9.66
CA LEU A 46 15.81 -4.30 10.19
C LEU A 46 15.16 -3.19 11.03
N CYS A 47 15.86 -2.07 11.29
CA CYS A 47 15.40 -0.92 12.07
C CYS A 47 14.47 -1.30 13.25
N LEU A 48 14.98 -2.17 14.15
CA LEU A 48 14.17 -2.74 15.25
C LEU A 48 13.76 -1.70 16.30
N GLU A 49 14.40 -0.53 16.30
CA GLU A 49 14.06 0.61 17.16
C GLU A 49 12.64 1.13 16.87
N GLU A 50 12.14 0.96 15.65
CA GLU A 50 10.78 1.34 15.26
C GLU A 50 9.69 0.48 15.91
N LEU A 51 10.02 -0.74 16.35
CA LEU A 51 9.06 -1.64 17.02
C LEU A 51 8.51 -1.05 18.32
N PHE A 52 9.24 -0.13 18.95
CA PHE A 52 8.86 0.51 20.21
C PHE A 52 8.31 1.92 20.04
N SER A 53 8.21 2.42 18.80
CA SER A 53 7.68 3.76 18.55
C SER A 53 6.17 3.79 18.65
N LEU A 54 5.64 4.67 19.51
CA LEU A 54 4.19 4.92 19.63
C LEU A 54 3.56 5.38 18.31
N GLU A 55 4.32 6.07 17.46
CA GLU A 55 3.84 6.51 16.16
C GLU A 55 3.55 5.31 15.24
N VAL A 56 4.40 4.29 15.28
CA VAL A 56 4.23 3.06 14.49
C VAL A 56 3.01 2.30 14.98
N TRP A 57 2.81 2.17 16.29
CA TRP A 57 1.64 1.51 16.85
C TRP A 57 0.33 2.27 16.55
N ARG A 58 0.33 3.60 16.64
CA ARG A 58 -0.82 4.42 16.24
C ARG A 58 -1.14 4.25 14.76
N ALA A 59 -0.12 4.26 13.91
CA ALA A 59 -0.28 4.03 12.48
C ALA A 59 -0.76 2.61 12.17
N SER A 60 -0.24 1.61 12.87
CA SER A 60 -0.64 0.20 12.73
C SER A 60 -2.09 -0.02 13.16
N LEU A 61 -2.58 0.69 14.18
CA LEU A 61 -3.99 0.68 14.54
C LEU A 61 -4.88 1.29 13.43
N ALA A 62 -4.41 2.37 12.78
CA ALA A 62 -5.12 2.93 11.62
C ALA A 62 -5.14 1.97 10.42
N GLU A 63 -4.07 1.22 10.19
CA GLU A 63 -4.01 0.15 9.19
C GLU A 63 -4.96 -1.00 9.52
N LEU A 64 -5.00 -1.44 10.78
CA LEU A 64 -5.92 -2.50 11.25
C LEU A 64 -7.37 -2.09 11.06
N LEU A 65 -7.77 -0.92 11.58
CA LEU A 65 -9.15 -0.43 11.48
C LEU A 65 -9.52 -0.11 10.03
N GLY A 66 -8.60 0.51 9.28
CA GLY A 66 -8.78 0.81 7.87
C GLY A 66 -9.02 -0.46 7.05
N THR A 67 -8.23 -1.52 7.26
CA THR A 67 -8.42 -2.80 6.58
C THR A 67 -9.67 -3.54 7.06
N ALA A 68 -10.06 -3.44 8.33
CA ALA A 68 -11.31 -4.03 8.81
C ALA A 68 -12.53 -3.41 8.12
N VAL A 69 -12.59 -2.08 8.04
CA VAL A 69 -13.66 -1.37 7.32
C VAL A 69 -13.59 -1.66 5.83
N LEU A 70 -12.38 -1.72 5.25
CA LEU A 70 -12.17 -2.08 3.84
C LEU A 70 -12.81 -3.43 3.51
N VAL A 71 -12.47 -4.48 4.25
CA VAL A 71 -12.96 -5.84 3.98
C VAL A 71 -14.46 -5.89 4.17
N PHE A 72 -14.98 -5.38 5.29
CA PHE A 72 -16.42 -5.31 5.54
C PHE A 72 -17.17 -4.62 4.39
N ALA A 73 -16.73 -3.43 3.97
CA ALA A 73 -17.40 -2.65 2.95
C ALA A 73 -17.27 -3.27 1.55
N MET A 74 -16.07 -3.69 1.14
CA MET A 74 -15.81 -4.31 -0.16
C MET A 74 -16.63 -5.57 -0.36
N ASP A 75 -16.61 -6.46 0.63
CA ASP A 75 -17.31 -7.74 0.53
C ASP A 75 -18.83 -7.55 0.54
N THR A 76 -19.33 -6.58 1.32
CA THR A 76 -20.75 -6.18 1.27
C THR A 76 -21.13 -5.63 -0.11
N ILE A 77 -20.29 -4.80 -0.72
CA ILE A 77 -20.52 -4.25 -2.07
C ILE A 77 -20.58 -5.38 -3.11
N VAL A 78 -19.66 -6.36 -3.01
CA VAL A 78 -19.65 -7.54 -3.89
C VAL A 78 -20.97 -8.30 -3.75
N ILE A 79 -21.35 -8.68 -2.53
CA ILE A 79 -22.59 -9.41 -2.24
C ILE A 79 -23.81 -8.66 -2.80
N SER A 80 -23.96 -7.38 -2.42
CA SER A 80 -25.09 -6.54 -2.82
C SER A 80 -25.20 -6.38 -4.33
N SER A 81 -24.06 -6.22 -5.03
CA SER A 81 -24.03 -6.03 -6.48
C SER A 81 -24.53 -7.26 -7.24
N TYR A 82 -24.20 -8.46 -6.77
CA TYR A 82 -24.68 -9.70 -7.38
C TYR A 82 -26.10 -10.09 -6.93
N GLU A 83 -26.50 -9.76 -5.70
CA GLU A 83 -27.84 -10.06 -5.18
C GLU A 83 -28.93 -9.19 -5.79
N THR A 84 -28.67 -7.89 -6.02
CA THR A 84 -29.69 -6.91 -6.44
C THR A 84 -30.18 -7.09 -7.89
N GLN A 85 -29.67 -8.08 -8.64
CA GLN A 85 -30.04 -8.40 -10.04
C GLN A 85 -30.16 -7.18 -10.97
N THR A 86 -29.26 -6.21 -10.81
CA THR A 86 -29.25 -4.99 -11.63
C THR A 86 -28.81 -5.29 -13.06
N LYS A 87 -29.11 -4.38 -14.01
CA LYS A 87 -28.68 -4.51 -15.42
C LYS A 87 -27.16 -4.40 -15.61
N MET A 88 -26.46 -3.70 -14.71
CA MET A 88 -25.02 -3.41 -14.83
C MET A 88 -24.30 -3.60 -13.47
N PRO A 89 -24.29 -4.82 -12.91
CA PRO A 89 -23.78 -5.07 -11.55
C PRO A 89 -22.29 -4.74 -11.42
N HIS A 90 -21.48 -5.05 -12.45
CA HIS A 90 -20.03 -4.79 -12.44
C HIS A 90 -19.69 -3.30 -12.41
N LEU A 91 -20.48 -2.46 -13.08
CA LEU A 91 -20.26 -1.01 -13.10
C LEU A 91 -20.60 -0.38 -11.75
N ILE A 92 -21.73 -0.77 -11.16
CA ILE A 92 -22.15 -0.30 -9.82
C ILE A 92 -21.13 -0.73 -8.77
N MET A 93 -20.71 -2.00 -8.81
CA MET A 93 -19.69 -2.55 -7.93
C MET A 93 -18.38 -1.75 -8.01
N SER A 94 -17.87 -1.52 -9.22
CA SER A 94 -16.65 -0.75 -9.47
C SER A 94 -16.75 0.70 -8.97
N PHE A 95 -17.89 1.35 -9.17
CA PHE A 95 -18.13 2.72 -8.70
C PHE A 95 -18.14 2.80 -7.17
N LEU A 96 -18.85 1.89 -6.49
CA LEU A 96 -18.91 1.87 -5.03
C LEU A 96 -17.53 1.53 -4.42
N ILE A 97 -16.78 0.62 -5.04
CA ILE A 97 -15.39 0.32 -4.65
C ILE A 97 -14.50 1.56 -4.80
N THR A 98 -14.62 2.31 -5.90
CA THR A 98 -13.87 3.55 -6.14
C THR A 98 -14.08 4.56 -5.01
N VAL A 99 -15.34 4.82 -4.66
CA VAL A 99 -15.71 5.77 -3.61
C VAL A 99 -15.20 5.29 -2.25
N THR A 100 -15.41 4.00 -1.94
CA THR A 100 -15.02 3.42 -0.65
C THR A 100 -13.51 3.48 -0.43
N ILE A 101 -12.70 3.08 -1.44
CA ILE A 101 -11.23 3.18 -1.36
C ILE A 101 -10.82 4.63 -1.18
N THR A 102 -11.37 5.55 -1.96
CA THR A 102 -11.02 6.97 -1.86
C THR A 102 -11.24 7.51 -0.45
N VAL A 103 -12.40 7.23 0.14
CA VAL A 103 -12.74 7.67 1.50
C VAL A 103 -11.82 7.04 2.55
N LEU A 104 -11.55 5.74 2.46
CA LEU A 104 -10.66 5.06 3.40
C LEU A 104 -9.23 5.57 3.31
N LEU A 105 -8.71 5.81 2.10
CA LEU A 105 -7.41 6.43 1.90
C LEU A 105 -7.37 7.83 2.51
N LEU A 106 -8.36 8.69 2.24
CA LEU A 106 -8.43 10.02 2.83
C LEU A 106 -8.41 10.01 4.37
N ALA A 107 -9.06 9.03 4.99
CA ALA A 107 -9.12 8.88 6.44
C ALA A 107 -7.82 8.34 7.05
N THR A 108 -7.17 7.37 6.40
CA THR A 108 -6.01 6.65 6.94
C THR A 108 -4.66 7.25 6.53
N PHE A 109 -4.59 7.89 5.36
CA PHE A 109 -3.37 8.51 4.82
C PHE A 109 -2.66 9.47 5.79
N PRO A 110 -3.35 10.37 6.53
CA PRO A 110 -2.69 11.29 7.44
C PRO A 110 -2.02 10.60 8.64
N ILE A 111 -2.43 9.37 8.96
CA ILE A 111 -2.00 8.65 10.17
C ILE A 111 -0.91 7.63 9.82
N SER A 112 -1.14 6.80 8.82
CA SER A 112 -0.27 5.66 8.48
C SER A 112 0.36 5.72 7.08
N GLY A 113 -0.12 6.61 6.22
CA GLY A 113 0.11 6.55 4.76
C GLY A 113 -1.00 5.82 4.01
N GLY A 114 -1.95 5.20 4.71
CA GLY A 114 -3.15 4.61 4.14
C GLY A 114 -2.86 3.44 3.20
N HIS A 115 -2.02 2.50 3.63
CA HIS A 115 -1.67 1.37 2.78
C HIS A 115 -2.84 0.39 2.67
N ILE A 116 -3.44 0.05 3.82
CA ILE A 116 -4.58 -0.85 4.05
C ILE A 116 -4.49 -2.17 3.25
N ASN A 117 -3.28 -2.56 2.87
CA ASN A 117 -2.97 -3.61 1.91
C ASN A 117 -1.51 -4.09 2.11
N PRO A 118 -1.30 -5.41 2.34
CA PRO A 118 0.03 -5.99 2.49
C PRO A 118 0.96 -5.74 1.31
N VAL A 119 0.44 -5.81 0.08
CA VAL A 119 1.23 -5.60 -1.14
C VAL A 119 1.73 -4.16 -1.27
N ILE A 120 0.91 -3.17 -0.87
CA ILE A 120 1.32 -1.76 -0.86
C ILE A 120 2.37 -1.51 0.21
N SER A 121 2.22 -2.13 1.38
CA SER A 121 3.20 -2.00 2.47
C SER A 121 4.54 -2.61 2.12
N LEU A 122 4.52 -3.77 1.45
CA LEU A 122 5.73 -4.39 0.93
C LEU A 122 6.38 -3.53 -0.15
N ALA A 123 5.61 -3.03 -1.12
CA ALA A 123 6.11 -2.15 -2.18
C ALA A 123 6.71 -0.85 -1.60
N ALA A 124 6.06 -0.25 -0.60
CA ALA A 124 6.56 0.92 0.11
C ALA A 124 7.89 0.63 0.82
N SER A 125 8.06 -0.57 1.38
CA SER A 125 9.33 -0.98 1.97
C SER A 125 10.44 -1.16 0.93
N LEU A 126 10.14 -1.85 -0.18
CA LEU A 126 11.10 -2.10 -1.26
C LEU A 126 11.54 -0.82 -1.99
N THR A 127 10.67 0.19 -2.02
CA THR A 127 10.96 1.52 -2.59
C THR A 127 11.56 2.49 -1.58
N GLY A 128 11.77 2.07 -0.32
CA GLY A 128 12.39 2.89 0.72
C GLY A 128 11.48 3.99 1.30
N VAL A 129 10.17 3.90 1.10
CA VAL A 129 9.18 4.81 1.70
C VAL A 129 9.00 4.52 3.19
N ILE A 130 9.02 3.24 3.58
CA ILE A 130 8.99 2.78 4.98
C ILE A 130 10.07 1.72 5.25
N SER A 131 10.41 1.52 6.52
CA SER A 131 11.30 0.43 6.94
C SER A 131 10.64 -0.95 6.74
N LEU A 132 11.46 -2.00 6.65
CA LEU A 132 10.96 -3.38 6.55
C LEU A 132 10.24 -3.83 7.83
N SER A 133 10.69 -3.38 9.00
CA SER A 133 10.03 -3.66 10.29
C SER A 133 8.65 -3.01 10.36
N ARG A 134 8.50 -1.75 9.95
CA ARG A 134 7.20 -1.07 9.88
C ARG A 134 6.27 -1.79 8.90
N ALA A 135 6.78 -2.21 7.74
CA ALA A 135 5.99 -2.96 6.77
C ALA A 135 5.49 -4.29 7.36
N ALA A 136 6.34 -5.02 8.10
CA ALA A 136 5.92 -6.25 8.76
C ALA A 136 4.80 -6.01 9.79
N ILE A 137 4.90 -4.97 10.62
CA ILE A 137 3.84 -4.62 11.58
C ILE A 137 2.54 -4.25 10.84
N TYR A 138 2.64 -3.43 9.78
CA TYR A 138 1.49 -3.07 8.96
C TYR A 138 0.81 -4.29 8.35
N ILE A 139 1.58 -5.22 7.78
CA ILE A 139 1.05 -6.46 7.18
C ILE A 139 0.31 -7.28 8.23
N LEU A 140 0.87 -7.45 9.43
CA LEU A 140 0.19 -8.15 10.52
C LEU A 140 -1.10 -7.45 10.93
N ALA A 141 -1.06 -6.12 11.11
CA ALA A 141 -2.21 -5.31 11.46
C ALA A 141 -3.32 -5.39 10.38
N GLN A 142 -2.95 -5.34 9.11
CA GLN A 142 -3.86 -5.48 7.97
C GLN A 142 -4.48 -6.87 7.91
N CYS A 143 -3.71 -7.94 8.10
CA CYS A 143 -4.23 -9.30 8.15
C CYS A 143 -5.24 -9.49 9.30
N VAL A 144 -4.91 -9.01 10.50
CA VAL A 144 -5.84 -9.00 11.64
C VAL A 144 -7.09 -8.16 11.33
N GLY A 145 -6.90 -6.97 10.76
CA GLY A 145 -8.00 -6.12 10.30
C GLY A 145 -8.91 -6.84 9.31
N GLY A 146 -8.34 -7.54 8.32
CA GLY A 146 -9.11 -8.29 7.33
C GLY A 146 -9.95 -9.40 7.95
N VAL A 147 -9.41 -10.11 8.94
CA VAL A 147 -10.17 -11.11 9.72
C VAL A 147 -11.31 -10.45 10.50
N LEU A 148 -11.05 -9.31 11.16
CA LEU A 148 -12.09 -8.57 11.91
C LEU A 148 -13.20 -8.05 10.98
N GLY A 149 -12.85 -7.56 9.80
CA GLY A 149 -13.82 -7.13 8.78
C GLY A 149 -14.70 -8.27 8.28
N ALA A 150 -14.10 -9.44 8.02
CA ALA A 150 -14.83 -10.64 7.63
C ALA A 150 -15.75 -11.17 8.75
N LEU A 151 -15.30 -11.15 10.02
CA LEU A 151 -16.13 -11.49 11.18
C LEU A 151 -17.30 -10.53 11.35
N ALA A 152 -17.06 -9.23 11.22
CA ALA A 152 -18.11 -8.22 11.26
C ALA A 152 -19.15 -8.48 10.17
N LEU A 153 -18.72 -8.81 8.95
CA LEU A 153 -19.63 -9.15 7.87
C LEU A 153 -20.45 -10.41 8.18
N GLN A 154 -19.79 -11.49 8.62
CA GLN A 154 -20.45 -12.74 9.00
C GLN A 154 -21.54 -12.51 10.07
N SER A 155 -21.30 -11.59 11.01
CA SER A 155 -22.26 -11.28 12.07
C SER A 155 -23.53 -10.56 11.60
N VAL A 156 -23.50 -9.91 10.43
CA VAL A 156 -24.65 -9.15 9.90
C VAL A 156 -25.35 -9.84 8.73
N VAL A 157 -24.66 -10.71 7.98
CA VAL A 157 -25.28 -11.42 6.84
C VAL A 157 -26.03 -12.66 7.28
N ASN A 158 -27.12 -12.97 6.57
CA ASN A 158 -27.83 -14.23 6.77
C ASN A 158 -26.97 -15.42 6.27
N THR A 159 -27.03 -16.55 6.96
CA THR A 159 -26.34 -17.80 6.61
C THR A 159 -26.54 -18.22 5.15
N LYS A 160 -27.70 -17.96 4.54
CA LYS A 160 -27.92 -18.24 3.11
C LYS A 160 -27.02 -17.40 2.20
N ILE A 161 -26.89 -16.11 2.49
CA ILE A 161 -26.06 -15.16 1.75
C ILE A 161 -24.58 -15.50 1.96
N GLU A 162 -24.19 -15.77 3.21
CA GLU A 162 -22.85 -16.23 3.58
C GLU A 162 -22.43 -17.46 2.77
N GLN A 163 -23.31 -18.46 2.64
CA GLN A 163 -23.01 -19.68 1.88
C GLN A 163 -22.97 -19.45 0.37
N THR A 164 -23.83 -18.58 -0.16
CA THR A 164 -23.96 -18.33 -1.60
C THR A 164 -22.79 -17.51 -2.14
N PHE A 165 -22.35 -16.50 -1.38
CA PHE A 165 -21.32 -15.55 -1.81
C PHE A 165 -19.97 -15.73 -1.11
N SER A 166 -19.85 -16.72 -0.22
CA SER A 166 -18.61 -17.00 0.52
C SER A 166 -18.06 -15.76 1.22
N LEU A 167 -18.93 -15.01 1.91
CA LEU A 167 -18.64 -13.71 2.54
C LEU A 167 -18.04 -12.66 1.57
N GLY A 168 -18.32 -12.73 0.27
CA GLY A 168 -17.78 -11.77 -0.71
C GLY A 168 -16.25 -11.86 -0.89
N GLY A 169 -15.63 -12.93 -0.37
CA GLY A 169 -14.20 -13.18 -0.44
C GLY A 169 -13.66 -13.33 -1.86
N CYS A 170 -12.34 -13.48 -1.99
CA CYS A 170 -11.67 -13.70 -3.28
C CYS A 170 -11.95 -15.13 -3.81
N THR A 171 -13.15 -15.38 -4.34
CA THR A 171 -13.55 -16.69 -4.85
C THR A 171 -13.13 -16.87 -6.30
N LEU A 172 -12.49 -18.01 -6.61
CA LEU A 172 -12.22 -18.42 -7.99
C LEU A 172 -13.37 -19.22 -8.59
N THR A 173 -14.08 -19.97 -7.76
CA THR A 173 -15.15 -20.88 -8.17
C THR A 173 -16.29 -20.86 -7.16
N ILE A 174 -17.50 -21.10 -7.65
CA ILE A 174 -18.70 -21.35 -6.84
C ILE A 174 -19.21 -22.76 -7.12
N VAL A 175 -19.81 -23.37 -6.10
CA VAL A 175 -20.44 -24.70 -6.21
C VAL A 175 -21.95 -24.51 -6.29
N VAL A 176 -22.54 -24.91 -7.41
CA VAL A 176 -23.98 -24.79 -7.66
C VAL A 176 -24.61 -26.18 -7.69
N PRO A 177 -25.78 -26.41 -7.05
CA PRO A 177 -26.53 -27.65 -7.19
C PRO A 177 -26.95 -27.87 -8.65
N SER A 178 -26.67 -29.05 -9.21
CA SER A 178 -27.10 -29.45 -10.55
C SER A 178 -27.72 -30.85 -10.53
N ALA A 179 -28.51 -31.19 -11.55
CA ALA A 179 -29.23 -32.46 -11.66
C ALA A 179 -28.31 -33.69 -11.62
N ASN A 180 -27.02 -33.53 -11.95
CA ASN A 180 -26.02 -34.59 -11.99
C ASN A 180 -24.99 -34.49 -10.84
N GLY A 181 -25.29 -33.75 -9.77
CA GLY A 181 -24.38 -33.49 -8.65
C GLY A 181 -23.89 -32.03 -8.59
N PRO A 182 -23.00 -31.70 -7.63
CA PRO A 182 -22.47 -30.34 -7.48
C PRO A 182 -21.62 -29.94 -8.70
N LEU A 183 -22.01 -28.87 -9.39
CA LEU A 183 -21.29 -28.31 -10.53
C LEU A 183 -20.42 -27.15 -10.05
N VAL A 184 -19.11 -27.23 -10.32
CA VAL A 184 -18.16 -26.14 -10.02
C VAL A 184 -18.07 -25.24 -11.25
N ILE A 185 -18.49 -23.98 -11.08
CA ILE A 185 -18.42 -22.95 -12.13
C ILE A 185 -17.45 -21.87 -11.63
N GLY A 186 -16.51 -21.45 -12.48
CA GLY A 186 -15.58 -20.41 -12.12
C GLY A 186 -14.38 -20.31 -13.05
N LEU A 187 -13.42 -19.51 -12.62
CA LEU A 187 -12.20 -19.21 -13.35
C LEU A 187 -11.12 -20.25 -13.03
N LYS A 188 -10.36 -20.69 -14.05
CA LYS A 188 -9.22 -21.61 -13.83
C LYS A 188 -8.15 -20.90 -13.01
N THR A 189 -7.52 -21.59 -12.05
CA THR A 189 -6.47 -21.04 -11.18
C THR A 189 -5.36 -20.33 -11.95
N ARG A 190 -4.90 -20.91 -13.08
CA ARG A 190 -3.87 -20.28 -13.92
C ARG A 190 -4.32 -18.94 -14.52
N GLN A 191 -5.59 -18.83 -14.94
CA GLN A 191 -6.12 -17.57 -15.47
C GLN A 191 -6.27 -16.54 -14.36
N ALA A 192 -6.77 -16.95 -13.19
CA ALA A 192 -6.88 -16.09 -12.02
C ALA A 192 -5.51 -15.55 -11.56
N LEU A 193 -4.49 -16.40 -11.52
CA LEU A 193 -3.12 -16.02 -11.16
C LEU A 193 -2.56 -14.93 -12.09
N TRP A 194 -2.68 -15.11 -13.42
CA TRP A 194 -2.22 -14.11 -14.37
C TRP A 194 -2.99 -12.80 -14.25
N LEU A 195 -4.29 -12.88 -13.99
CA LEU A 195 -5.13 -11.70 -13.78
C LEU A 195 -4.70 -10.94 -12.51
N GLU A 196 -4.48 -11.64 -11.39
CA GLU A 196 -3.93 -11.07 -10.16
C GLU A 196 -2.58 -10.37 -10.37
N ILE A 197 -1.65 -11.04 -11.06
CA ILE A 197 -0.32 -10.48 -11.33
C ILE A 197 -0.42 -9.19 -12.14
N ILE A 198 -1.18 -9.21 -13.25
CA ILE A 198 -1.28 -8.07 -14.17
C ILE A 198 -2.01 -6.90 -13.49
N CYS A 199 -3.15 -7.17 -12.85
CA CYS A 199 -3.94 -6.15 -12.17
C CYS A 199 -3.19 -5.54 -10.99
N THR A 200 -2.53 -6.37 -10.16
CA THR A 200 -1.71 -5.89 -9.05
C THR A 200 -0.50 -5.09 -9.55
N PHE A 201 0.12 -5.49 -10.66
CA PHE A 201 1.20 -4.71 -11.28
C PHE A 201 0.72 -3.31 -11.70
N VAL A 202 -0.41 -3.20 -12.40
CA VAL A 202 -0.95 -1.90 -12.83
C VAL A 202 -1.31 -1.04 -11.61
N PHE A 203 -1.93 -1.64 -10.60
CA PHE A 203 -2.26 -0.97 -9.33
C PHE A 203 -1.01 -0.44 -8.61
N LEU A 204 0.02 -1.27 -8.47
CA LEU A 204 1.29 -0.88 -7.84
C LEU A 204 2.02 0.18 -8.66
N PHE A 205 2.07 0.03 -9.98
CA PHE A 205 2.71 0.99 -10.88
C PHE A 205 2.10 2.38 -10.72
N ALA A 206 0.76 2.48 -10.76
CA ALA A 206 0.05 3.74 -10.55
C ALA A 206 0.28 4.29 -9.12
N SER A 207 0.24 3.43 -8.10
CA SER A 207 0.44 3.84 -6.71
C SER A 207 1.84 4.39 -6.46
N ILE A 208 2.88 3.73 -6.97
CA ILE A 208 4.27 4.18 -6.83
C ILE A 208 4.48 5.51 -7.57
N TRP A 209 3.98 5.61 -8.80
CA TRP A 209 4.17 6.81 -9.62
C TRP A 209 3.46 8.05 -9.05
N ILE A 210 2.27 7.88 -8.46
CA ILE A 210 1.45 9.00 -7.99
C ILE A 210 1.66 9.30 -6.51
N ALA A 211 1.70 8.27 -5.67
CA ALA A 211 1.73 8.46 -4.21
C ALA A 211 3.13 8.39 -3.61
N PHE A 212 4.02 7.54 -4.14
CA PHE A 212 5.36 7.39 -3.56
C PHE A 212 6.36 8.42 -4.12
N ASP A 213 6.14 8.94 -5.32
CA ASP A 213 6.87 10.12 -5.80
C ASP A 213 6.43 11.37 -5.04
N LYS A 214 7.26 11.81 -4.09
CA LYS A 214 7.03 13.01 -3.27
C LYS A 214 6.80 14.27 -4.11
N ARG A 215 7.38 14.37 -5.31
CA ARG A 215 7.20 15.53 -6.20
C ARG A 215 5.78 15.58 -6.73
N GLN A 216 5.30 14.46 -7.25
CA GLN A 216 3.94 14.32 -7.77
C GLN A 216 2.90 14.43 -6.66
N ALA A 217 3.08 13.70 -5.56
CA ALA A 217 2.14 13.71 -4.45
C ALA A 217 1.94 15.11 -3.84
N LYS A 218 3.03 15.90 -3.75
CA LYS A 218 2.96 17.29 -3.26
C LYS A 218 2.28 18.23 -4.26
N HIS A 219 2.52 18.03 -5.56
CA HIS A 219 1.93 18.87 -6.61
C HIS A 219 0.43 18.66 -6.77
N LEU A 220 -0.01 17.39 -6.79
CA LEU A 220 -1.43 17.03 -6.95
C LEU A 220 -2.24 17.23 -5.66
N GLY A 221 -1.59 17.11 -4.51
CA GLY A 221 -2.25 17.18 -3.21
C GLY A 221 -2.97 15.89 -2.84
N ARG A 222 -3.20 15.73 -1.53
CA ARG A 222 -3.68 14.48 -0.93
C ARG A 222 -5.01 13.99 -1.52
N VAL A 223 -5.96 14.89 -1.71
CA VAL A 223 -7.31 14.54 -2.19
C VAL A 223 -7.25 13.94 -3.58
N VAL A 224 -6.49 14.57 -4.49
CA VAL A 224 -6.34 14.09 -5.86
C VAL A 224 -5.61 12.75 -5.90
N VAL A 225 -4.51 12.60 -5.13
CA VAL A 225 -3.77 11.33 -5.04
C VAL A 225 -4.67 10.18 -4.59
N CYS A 226 -5.43 10.35 -3.50
CA CYS A 226 -6.33 9.31 -2.97
C CYS A 226 -7.44 8.98 -3.97
N SER A 227 -8.03 9.99 -4.62
CA SER A 227 -9.07 9.80 -5.63
C SER A 227 -8.56 9.04 -6.86
N ILE A 228 -7.35 9.35 -7.34
CA ILE A 228 -6.79 8.63 -8.49
C ILE A 228 -6.55 7.15 -8.14
N ILE A 229 -6.00 6.86 -6.95
CA ILE A 229 -5.81 5.46 -6.52
C ILE A 229 -7.16 4.74 -6.44
N GLY A 230 -8.19 5.37 -5.87
CA GLY A 230 -9.54 4.80 -5.83
C GLY A 230 -10.09 4.50 -7.22
N VAL A 231 -9.94 5.44 -8.16
CA VAL A 231 -10.38 5.26 -9.57
C VAL A 231 -9.62 4.12 -10.24
N VAL A 232 -8.30 4.03 -10.05
CA VAL A 232 -7.48 2.94 -10.59
C VAL A 232 -7.97 1.59 -10.06
N VAL A 233 -8.19 1.46 -8.75
CA VAL A 233 -8.70 0.22 -8.15
C VAL A 233 -10.08 -0.14 -8.72
N GLY A 234 -11.01 0.82 -8.78
CA GLY A 234 -12.33 0.57 -9.34
C GLY A 234 -12.31 0.17 -10.81
N LEU A 235 -11.50 0.84 -11.65
CA LEU A 235 -11.34 0.49 -13.06
C LEU A 235 -10.76 -0.91 -13.23
N ILE A 236 -9.77 -1.29 -12.43
CA ILE A 236 -9.18 -2.63 -12.49
C ILE A 236 -10.21 -3.69 -12.07
N VAL A 237 -11.00 -3.45 -11.02
CA VAL A 237 -12.10 -4.36 -10.64
C VAL A 237 -13.13 -4.47 -11.77
N PHE A 238 -13.51 -3.36 -12.40
CA PHE A 238 -14.44 -3.36 -13.54
C PHE A 238 -13.91 -4.18 -14.72
N ILE A 239 -12.66 -3.94 -15.11
CA ILE A 239 -12.01 -4.65 -16.23
C ILE A 239 -11.90 -6.14 -15.90
N SER A 240 -11.40 -6.50 -14.72
CA SER A 240 -11.20 -7.90 -14.34
C SER A 240 -12.51 -8.70 -14.32
N THR A 241 -13.60 -8.10 -13.85
CA THR A 241 -14.91 -8.73 -13.77
C THR A 241 -15.61 -8.80 -15.12
N THR A 242 -15.46 -7.78 -15.96
CA THR A 242 -16.06 -7.74 -17.30
C THR A 242 -15.33 -8.63 -18.30
N VAL A 243 -13.99 -8.61 -18.31
CA VAL A 243 -13.17 -9.41 -19.25
C VAL A 243 -13.33 -10.91 -19.00
N THR A 244 -13.42 -11.31 -17.74
CA THR A 244 -13.62 -12.74 -17.42
C THR A 244 -15.07 -13.17 -17.63
N SER A 245 -16.06 -12.30 -17.35
CA SER A 245 -17.51 -12.55 -17.47
C SER A 245 -17.97 -13.93 -16.94
N THR A 246 -17.18 -14.52 -16.04
CA THR A 246 -17.36 -15.89 -15.59
C THR A 246 -18.15 -15.87 -14.30
N LYS A 247 -19.30 -16.55 -14.29
CA LYS A 247 -20.12 -16.69 -13.08
C LYS A 247 -19.29 -17.31 -11.95
N GLY A 248 -19.34 -16.70 -10.78
CA GLY A 248 -18.60 -17.15 -9.59
C GLY A 248 -17.21 -16.52 -9.40
N TYR A 249 -16.76 -15.67 -10.32
CA TYR A 249 -15.59 -14.84 -10.13
C TYR A 249 -16.01 -13.42 -9.73
N ALA A 250 -15.66 -13.01 -8.51
CA ALA A 250 -16.05 -11.71 -7.94
C ALA A 250 -15.11 -10.55 -8.33
N GLY A 251 -14.08 -10.82 -9.11
CA GLY A 251 -13.05 -9.87 -9.48
C GLY A 251 -11.72 -10.16 -8.81
N VAL A 252 -10.72 -9.36 -9.20
CA VAL A 252 -9.37 -9.49 -8.66
C VAL A 252 -9.31 -9.00 -7.22
N GLY A 253 -8.55 -9.68 -6.37
CA GLY A 253 -8.33 -9.35 -4.98
C GLY A 253 -7.38 -8.18 -4.78
N MET A 254 -6.19 -8.21 -5.40
CA MET A 254 -5.12 -7.18 -5.31
C MET A 254 -4.67 -6.81 -3.88
N ASN A 255 -5.19 -7.51 -2.87
CA ASN A 255 -4.98 -7.22 -1.46
C ASN A 255 -5.01 -8.55 -0.67
N PRO A 256 -3.84 -9.07 -0.28
CA PRO A 256 -3.75 -10.33 0.44
C PRO A 256 -4.57 -10.36 1.73
N ALA A 257 -4.62 -9.28 2.51
CA ALA A 257 -5.39 -9.23 3.75
C ALA A 257 -6.91 -9.32 3.50
N ARG A 258 -7.38 -8.68 2.42
CA ARG A 258 -8.78 -8.74 1.98
C ARG A 258 -9.19 -10.12 1.47
N CYS A 259 -8.27 -10.89 0.90
CA CYS A 259 -8.55 -12.27 0.52
C CYS A 259 -8.44 -13.22 1.73
N LEU A 260 -7.48 -12.97 2.62
CA LEU A 260 -7.18 -13.82 3.77
C LEU A 260 -8.30 -13.83 4.80
N GLY A 261 -8.88 -12.67 5.11
CA GLY A 261 -9.93 -12.54 6.13
C GLY A 261 -11.12 -13.48 5.90
N PRO A 262 -11.85 -13.36 4.77
CA PRO A 262 -12.94 -14.26 4.43
C PRO A 262 -12.49 -15.72 4.31
N ALA A 263 -11.28 -16.00 3.78
CA ALA A 263 -10.76 -17.36 3.67
C ALA A 263 -10.57 -18.04 5.04
N LEU A 264 -10.09 -17.31 6.05
CA LEU A 264 -9.96 -17.82 7.41
C LEU A 264 -11.32 -18.03 8.09
N ILE A 265 -12.27 -17.11 7.90
CA ILE A 265 -13.57 -17.15 8.60
C ILE A 265 -14.53 -18.15 7.96
N ARG A 266 -14.70 -18.10 6.64
CA ARG A 266 -15.64 -18.96 5.92
C ARG A 266 -15.06 -20.34 5.59
N GLY A 267 -13.75 -20.43 5.39
CA GLY A 267 -13.04 -21.67 5.09
C GLY A 267 -13.49 -22.38 3.81
N GLY A 268 -13.15 -23.67 3.71
CA GLY A 268 -13.57 -24.53 2.61
C GLY A 268 -12.94 -24.15 1.27
N HIS A 269 -13.75 -24.00 0.23
CA HIS A 269 -13.27 -23.78 -1.14
C HIS A 269 -12.54 -22.44 -1.35
N LEU A 270 -12.68 -21.48 -0.42
CA LEU A 270 -11.89 -20.24 -0.45
C LEU A 270 -10.38 -20.49 -0.30
N TRP A 271 -9.97 -21.61 0.30
CA TRP A 271 -8.56 -22.01 0.36
C TRP A 271 -8.04 -22.59 -0.96
N ASN A 272 -8.93 -23.04 -1.85
CA ASN A 272 -8.54 -23.64 -3.12
C ASN A 272 -8.17 -22.54 -4.11
N GLY A 273 -6.88 -22.18 -4.13
CA GLY A 273 -6.34 -21.11 -4.98
C GLY A 273 -6.25 -19.75 -4.30
N HIS A 274 -6.23 -19.71 -2.96
CA HIS A 274 -5.82 -18.54 -2.18
C HIS A 274 -4.35 -18.20 -2.40
#